data_AF-A0A379LYV7-F1
#
_entry.id   AF-A0A379LYV7-F1
#
_cell.length_a   1.000
_cell.length_b   1.000
_cell.length_c   1.000
_cell.angle_alpha   90.00
_cell.angle_beta   90.00
_cell.angle_gamma   90.00
#
_symmetry.space_group_name_H-M   'P 1'
#
loop_
_entity.id
_entity.type
_entity.pdbx_description
1 polymer ?
#
loop_
_entity_poly.entity_id
_entity_poly.type
_entity_poly.pdbx_seq_one_letter_code
_entity_poly.pdbx_strand_id
1 'polypeptide(L)'
;MSDIRGSASQWITVSTGRVIKSKLTTVVTSSLDAWEAQINGSDEGPWAQDLSESILKERVGGSIRDLVDHIFGQLPISKTLTNRIISLSLASLRRAAFDRSQSGFVVAGFGSRDYLPRISSAMIGGRIAGVPRIADRSEIAITLDRPGHVDTFAQDEQAWGWVHGITQGVRGRIIEHWMDWVGSTRRRAAADLVGAVPGLKPDQIKKIAEYFETTSQEQFNRFLSDMQEDQEINYVQPMLNSVSMLPKDELGVLAESLVNLTSLKQRVSIDDANTVGGAIDVALISIGDGFIWLNRKHYFNPDLNPTWSLTHSATIRAKINGGEEHGE
;
A
#
# COMPACT_ATOMS: atom_id res chain seq x y z
N MET A 1 23.11 -8.84 2.27
CA MET A 1 22.76 -8.60 3.69
C MET A 1 23.94 -8.95 4.59
N SER A 2 25.07 -8.27 4.39
CA SER A 2 26.27 -8.39 5.19
C SER A 2 26.37 -7.19 6.13
N ASP A 3 26.65 -7.47 7.40
CA ASP A 3 27.05 -6.52 8.45
C ASP A 3 26.08 -5.40 8.88
N ILE A 4 25.04 -5.80 9.62
CA ILE A 4 24.52 -5.01 10.77
C ILE A 4 25.19 -5.53 12.08
N ARG A 5 26.44 -6.02 11.98
CA ARG A 5 27.27 -6.42 13.13
C ARG A 5 28.22 -5.30 13.58
N GLY A 6 27.84 -4.05 13.33
CA GLY A 6 28.38 -2.90 14.06
C GLY A 6 27.89 -2.96 15.49
N SER A 7 28.70 -3.57 16.36
CA SER A 7 28.44 -3.78 17.78
C SER A 7 27.70 -2.59 18.41
N ALA A 8 26.48 -2.81 18.91
CA ALA A 8 25.70 -1.80 19.65
C ALA A 8 26.50 -1.17 20.82
N SER A 9 27.55 -1.88 21.25
CA SER A 9 28.66 -1.44 22.07
C SER A 9 29.28 -0.08 21.70
N GLN A 10 29.38 0.26 20.41
CA GLN A 10 30.05 1.49 19.96
C GLN A 10 29.21 2.75 20.22
N TRP A 11 27.89 2.61 20.30
CA TRP A 11 26.94 3.72 20.54
C TRP A 11 26.76 4.04 22.04
N ILE A 12 27.36 3.26 22.94
CA ILE A 12 27.18 3.35 24.40
C ILE A 12 28.53 3.48 25.12
N THR A 13 29.52 4.11 24.50
CA THR A 13 30.84 4.32 25.11
C THR A 13 30.99 5.73 25.67
N VAL A 14 31.12 5.85 27.00
CA VAL A 14 31.85 6.95 27.65
C VAL A 14 33.06 6.34 28.36
N SER A 15 34.10 7.15 28.53
CA SER A 15 35.51 6.87 28.86
C SER A 15 35.87 5.85 29.98
N THR A 16 34.92 5.16 30.61
CA THR A 16 35.14 4.24 31.73
C THR A 16 34.47 2.87 31.59
N GLY A 17 33.90 2.51 30.43
CA GLY A 17 33.45 1.14 30.15
C GLY A 17 32.23 0.64 30.96
N ARG A 18 31.60 1.51 31.77
CA ARG A 18 30.31 1.22 32.42
C ARG A 18 29.17 1.81 31.59
N VAL A 19 28.36 0.96 30.99
CA VAL A 19 27.05 1.33 30.45
C VAL A 19 26.29 2.09 31.53
N ILE A 20 25.99 3.36 31.29
CA ILE A 20 25.15 4.16 32.18
C ILE A 20 23.73 3.61 32.00
N LYS A 21 23.39 2.57 32.76
CA LYS A 21 22.09 1.86 32.72
C LYS A 21 20.91 2.83 32.73
N SER A 22 21.04 3.97 33.40
CA SER A 22 20.01 5.02 33.42
C SER A 22 19.77 5.66 32.05
N LYS A 23 20.81 6.02 31.29
CA LYS A 23 20.66 6.60 29.94
C LYS A 23 20.00 5.62 28.97
N LEU A 24 20.43 4.36 28.98
CA LEU A 24 19.81 3.31 28.16
C LEU A 24 18.33 3.12 28.53
N THR A 25 18.02 3.05 29.83
CA THR A 25 16.65 2.93 30.33
C THR A 25 15.80 4.11 29.89
N THR A 26 16.30 5.34 29.98
CA THR A 26 15.59 6.55 29.55
C THR A 26 15.31 6.51 28.05
N VAL A 27 16.30 6.18 27.22
CA VAL A 27 16.13 6.10 25.76
C VAL A 27 15.09 5.03 25.41
N VAL A 28 15.24 3.80 25.92
CA VAL A 28 14.29 2.71 25.66
C VAL A 28 12.88 3.07 26.12
N THR A 29 12.75 3.66 27.31
CA THR A 29 11.44 4.08 27.84
C THR A 29 10.81 5.13 26.92
N SER A 30 11.54 6.17 26.52
CA SER A 30 11.04 7.20 25.62
C SER A 30 10.62 6.63 24.25
N SER A 31 11.36 5.64 23.73
CA SER A 31 10.99 4.95 22.48
C SER A 31 9.73 4.10 22.65
N LEU A 32 9.56 3.42 23.79
CA LEU A 32 8.35 2.66 24.08
C LEU A 32 7.13 3.55 24.29
N ASP A 33 7.29 4.71 24.94
CA ASP A 33 6.22 5.68 25.13
C ASP A 33 5.75 6.23 23.78
N ALA A 34 6.70 6.56 22.88
CA ALA A 34 6.38 6.97 21.51
C ALA A 34 5.69 5.86 20.71
N TRP A 35 6.17 4.62 20.83
CA TRP A 35 5.57 3.48 20.13
C TRP A 35 4.17 3.14 20.66
N GLU A 36 3.96 3.21 21.97
CA GLU A 36 2.66 3.04 22.61
C GLU A 36 1.66 4.12 22.15
N ALA A 37 2.10 5.39 22.10
CA ALA A 37 1.28 6.46 21.55
C ALA A 37 0.89 6.21 20.08
N GLN A 38 1.83 5.71 19.26
CA GLN A 38 1.53 5.32 17.88
C GLN A 38 0.53 4.16 17.80
N ILE A 39 0.70 3.11 18.60
CA ILE A 39 -0.22 1.96 18.64
C ILE A 39 -1.62 2.40 19.05
N ASN A 40 -1.72 3.22 20.10
CA ASN A 40 -3.00 3.69 20.63
C ASN A 40 -3.69 4.70 19.71
N GLY A 41 -2.93 5.48 18.94
CA GLY A 41 -3.44 6.39 17.92
C GLY A 41 -3.73 5.72 16.57
N SER A 42 -3.42 4.43 16.40
CA SER A 42 -3.66 3.69 15.16
C SER A 42 -4.96 2.90 15.24
N ASP A 43 -5.69 2.85 14.12
CA ASP A 43 -6.90 2.04 14.01
C ASP A 43 -6.60 0.54 14.13
N GLU A 44 -7.56 -0.18 14.71
CA GLU A 44 -7.53 -1.65 14.68
C GLU A 44 -7.71 -2.13 13.25
N GLY A 45 -6.94 -3.16 12.86
CA GLY A 45 -7.12 -3.81 11.56
C GLY A 45 -8.42 -4.60 11.52
N PRO A 46 -9.01 -4.87 10.33
CA PRO A 46 -10.25 -5.63 10.21
C PRO A 46 -10.21 -7.02 10.86
N TRP A 47 -9.02 -7.63 10.96
CA TRP A 47 -8.79 -8.92 11.60
C TRP A 47 -8.72 -8.87 13.14
N ALA A 48 -8.67 -7.68 13.74
CA ALA A 48 -8.45 -7.52 15.18
C ALA A 48 -9.60 -8.08 16.03
N GLN A 49 -10.81 -8.14 15.47
CA GLN A 49 -11.98 -8.74 16.10
C GLN A 49 -11.81 -10.25 16.33
N ASP A 50 -11.14 -10.93 15.39
CA ASP A 50 -10.90 -12.38 15.42
C ASP A 50 -9.57 -12.72 16.10
N LEU A 51 -8.76 -11.71 16.40
CA LEU A 51 -7.41 -11.83 16.95
C LEU A 51 -7.32 -11.11 18.32
N SER A 52 -7.96 -11.70 19.33
CA SER A 52 -7.94 -11.17 20.69
C SER A 52 -6.56 -11.24 21.33
N GLU A 53 -6.33 -10.41 22.35
CA GLU A 53 -5.05 -10.42 23.09
C GLU A 53 -4.74 -11.77 23.75
N SER A 54 -5.75 -12.50 24.21
CA SER A 54 -5.55 -13.82 24.83
C SER A 54 -5.04 -14.82 23.81
N ILE A 55 -5.64 -14.86 22.61
CA ILE A 55 -5.20 -15.70 21.49
C ILE A 55 -3.76 -15.36 21.11
N LEU A 56 -3.42 -14.09 21.00
CA LEU A 56 -2.06 -13.65 20.67
C LEU A 56 -1.05 -14.07 21.74
N LYS A 57 -1.36 -13.85 23.02
CA LYS A 57 -0.50 -14.25 24.15
C LYS A 57 -0.27 -15.76 24.16
N GLU A 58 -1.31 -16.55 23.92
CA GLU A 58 -1.24 -18.02 23.90
C GLU A 58 -0.46 -18.56 22.69
N ARG A 59 -0.80 -18.09 21.48
CA ARG A 59 -0.31 -18.68 20.23
C ARG A 59 1.02 -18.12 19.75
N VAL A 60 1.31 -16.85 20.04
CA VAL A 60 2.46 -16.12 19.46
C VAL A 60 3.34 -15.49 20.55
N GLY A 61 2.84 -15.37 21.79
CA GLY A 61 3.57 -14.75 22.89
C GLY A 61 4.91 -15.41 23.21
N GLY A 62 5.01 -16.74 23.06
CA GLY A 62 6.28 -17.47 23.18
C GLY A 62 7.31 -17.02 22.14
N SER A 63 6.94 -17.03 20.86
CA SER A 63 7.83 -16.62 19.77
C SER A 63 8.26 -15.15 19.87
N ILE A 64 7.37 -14.26 20.32
CA ILE A 64 7.73 -12.85 20.56
C ILE A 64 8.72 -12.75 21.72
N ARG A 65 8.53 -13.51 22.80
CA ARG A 65 9.49 -13.53 23.91
C ARG A 65 10.86 -14.02 23.44
N ASP A 66 10.92 -15.10 22.68
CA ASP A 66 12.17 -15.64 22.14
C ASP A 66 12.87 -14.62 21.24
N LEU A 67 12.11 -13.88 20.41
CA LEU A 67 12.65 -12.82 19.55
C LEU A 67 13.16 -11.63 20.38
N VAL A 68 12.43 -11.22 21.41
CA VAL A 68 12.85 -10.14 22.31
C VAL A 68 14.12 -10.55 23.06
N ASP A 69 14.20 -11.77 23.56
CA ASP A 69 15.40 -12.29 24.22
C ASP A 69 16.58 -12.40 23.25
N HIS A 70 16.33 -12.78 21.99
CA HIS A 70 17.35 -12.82 20.95
C HIS A 70 17.92 -11.43 20.61
N ILE A 71 17.05 -10.42 20.46
CA ILE A 71 17.45 -9.05 20.06
C ILE A 71 18.02 -8.27 21.25
N PHE A 72 17.40 -8.39 22.42
CA PHE A 72 17.65 -7.53 23.58
C PHE A 72 18.32 -8.25 24.76
N GLY A 73 18.46 -9.58 24.75
CA GLY A 73 18.95 -10.35 25.91
C GLY A 73 20.39 -10.05 26.33
N GLN A 74 21.21 -9.48 25.43
CA GLN A 74 22.56 -9.02 25.75
C GLN A 74 22.61 -7.59 26.33
N LEU A 75 21.50 -6.86 26.30
CA LEU A 75 21.40 -5.50 26.80
C LEU A 75 20.94 -5.50 28.26
N PRO A 76 21.43 -4.57 29.11
CA PRO A 76 21.07 -4.51 30.53
C PRO A 76 19.69 -3.87 30.74
N ILE A 77 18.65 -4.46 30.16
CA ILE A 77 17.25 -4.01 30.22
C ILE A 77 16.52 -4.74 31.37
N SER A 78 15.64 -4.03 32.09
CA SER A 78 14.89 -4.62 33.20
C SER A 78 13.78 -5.56 32.70
N LYS A 79 13.41 -6.56 33.52
CA LYS A 79 12.26 -7.45 33.20
C LYS A 79 10.96 -6.68 32.94
N THR A 80 10.76 -5.56 33.63
CA THR A 80 9.59 -4.69 33.42
C THR A 80 9.57 -4.12 32.01
N LEU A 81 10.71 -3.62 31.51
CA LEU A 81 10.82 -3.10 30.15
C LEU A 81 10.69 -4.22 29.12
N THR A 82 11.29 -5.39 29.34
CA THR A 82 11.12 -6.57 28.48
C THR A 82 9.65 -6.96 28.35
N ASN A 83 8.91 -7.03 29.46
CA ASN A 83 7.47 -7.33 29.43
C ASN A 83 6.67 -6.25 28.71
N ARG A 84 7.08 -4.98 28.82
CA ARG A 84 6.45 -3.87 28.10
C ARG A 84 6.69 -3.98 26.59
N ILE A 85 7.91 -4.32 26.15
CA ILE A 85 8.23 -4.60 24.74
C ILE A 85 7.35 -5.73 24.20
N ILE A 86 7.23 -6.84 24.93
CA ILE A 86 6.40 -7.99 24.53
C ILE A 86 4.93 -7.58 24.41
N SER A 87 4.41 -6.82 25.38
CA SER A 87 3.01 -6.40 25.39
C SER A 87 2.69 -5.46 24.22
N LEU A 88 3.55 -4.47 23.96
CA LEU A 88 3.40 -3.57 22.81
C LEU A 88 3.57 -4.30 21.47
N SER A 89 4.47 -5.28 21.41
CA SER A 89 4.64 -6.14 20.23
C SER A 89 3.38 -6.96 19.94
N LEU A 90 2.70 -7.47 20.96
CA LEU A 90 1.43 -8.18 20.78
C LEU A 90 0.31 -7.22 20.36
N ALA A 91 0.24 -6.04 20.97
CA ALA A 91 -0.76 -5.03 20.64
C ALA A 91 -0.62 -4.52 19.20
N SER A 92 0.61 -4.34 18.70
CA SER A 92 0.86 -3.86 17.33
C SER A 92 0.38 -4.82 16.24
N LEU A 93 0.32 -6.14 16.51
CA LEU A 93 -0.18 -7.14 15.55
C LEU A 93 -1.68 -6.99 15.24
N ARG A 94 -2.42 -6.25 16.07
CA ARG A 94 -3.84 -5.94 15.88
C ARG A 94 -4.07 -4.63 15.11
N ARG A 95 -3.01 -3.89 14.76
CA ARG A 95 -3.10 -2.55 14.17
C ARG A 95 -2.75 -2.58 12.68
N ALA A 96 -3.57 -1.94 11.84
CA ALA A 96 -3.36 -1.91 10.39
C ALA A 96 -2.06 -1.19 10.01
N ALA A 97 -1.74 -0.09 10.69
CA ALA A 97 -0.54 0.73 10.45
C ALA A 97 0.80 -0.03 10.59
N PHE A 98 0.81 -1.21 11.21
CA PHE A 98 2.00 -2.01 11.43
C PHE A 98 2.12 -3.21 10.48
N ASP A 99 1.21 -3.37 9.53
CA ASP A 99 1.27 -4.44 8.54
C ASP A 99 2.17 -4.06 7.34
N ARG A 100 3.48 -4.32 7.47
CA ARG A 100 4.50 -3.87 6.52
C ARG A 100 4.76 -4.79 5.33
N SER A 101 4.11 -5.95 5.26
CA SER A 101 4.38 -6.96 4.23
C SER A 101 3.09 -7.54 3.73
N GLN A 102 2.52 -6.86 2.74
CA GLN A 102 1.27 -7.23 2.12
C GLN A 102 1.48 -7.65 0.68
N SER A 103 0.60 -8.52 0.20
CA SER A 103 0.48 -8.88 -1.20
C SER A 103 -0.91 -8.50 -1.69
N GLY A 104 -0.98 -7.83 -2.84
CA GLY A 104 -2.24 -7.59 -3.52
C GLY A 104 -2.83 -8.89 -4.04
N PHE A 105 -4.11 -9.10 -3.79
CA PHE A 105 -4.89 -10.20 -4.34
C PHE A 105 -6.05 -9.61 -5.14
N VAL A 106 -6.21 -10.06 -6.37
CA VAL A 106 -7.22 -9.53 -7.30
C VAL A 106 -7.95 -10.69 -7.97
N VAL A 107 -9.26 -10.59 -8.01
CA VAL A 107 -10.16 -11.45 -8.78
C VAL A 107 -10.90 -10.56 -9.77
N ALA A 108 -10.72 -10.80 -11.05
CA ALA A 108 -11.37 -10.04 -12.12
C ALA A 108 -12.08 -11.00 -13.09
N GLY A 109 -13.27 -10.62 -13.55
CA GLY A 109 -14.04 -11.41 -14.51
C GLY A 109 -15.55 -11.29 -14.29
N PHE A 110 -16.26 -12.39 -14.51
CA PHE A 110 -17.72 -12.47 -14.42
C PHE A 110 -18.12 -13.50 -13.36
N GLY A 111 -18.97 -13.13 -12.41
CA GLY A 111 -19.63 -14.10 -11.54
C GLY A 111 -20.64 -14.94 -12.32
N SER A 112 -21.03 -16.08 -11.75
CA SER A 112 -22.01 -17.02 -12.36
C SER A 112 -23.37 -16.42 -12.70
N ARG A 113 -23.70 -15.25 -12.14
CA ARG A 113 -24.95 -14.52 -12.36
C ARG A 113 -24.72 -13.09 -12.85
N ASP A 114 -23.47 -12.70 -13.10
CA ASP A 114 -23.14 -11.34 -13.55
C ASP A 114 -23.18 -11.27 -15.07
N TYR A 115 -23.87 -10.27 -15.60
CA TYR A 115 -23.86 -9.95 -17.04
C TYR A 115 -22.72 -8.99 -17.42
N LEU A 116 -22.19 -8.26 -16.45
CA LEU A 116 -21.12 -7.27 -16.61
C LEU A 116 -19.93 -7.65 -15.71
N PRO A 117 -18.69 -7.30 -16.10
CA PRO A 117 -17.52 -7.69 -15.34
C PRO A 117 -17.43 -6.97 -13.99
N ARG A 118 -16.77 -7.62 -13.05
CA ARG A 118 -16.42 -7.08 -11.73
C ARG A 118 -14.95 -7.35 -11.42
N ILE A 119 -14.40 -6.52 -10.54
CA ILE A 119 -13.09 -6.69 -9.94
C ILE A 119 -13.27 -6.64 -8.43
N SER A 120 -12.71 -7.62 -7.73
CA SER A 120 -12.57 -7.61 -6.28
C SER A 120 -11.09 -7.69 -5.94
N SER A 121 -10.62 -6.75 -5.13
CA SER A 121 -9.23 -6.68 -4.69
C SER A 121 -9.11 -6.57 -3.17
N ALA A 122 -7.99 -7.03 -2.63
CA ALA A 122 -7.67 -6.91 -1.22
C ALA A 122 -6.15 -6.97 -1.00
N MET A 123 -5.69 -6.37 0.10
CA MET A 123 -4.31 -6.51 0.58
C MET A 123 -4.23 -7.61 1.64
N ILE A 124 -3.32 -8.56 1.44
CA ILE A 124 -3.15 -9.73 2.32
C ILE A 124 -1.78 -9.67 3.00
N GLY A 125 -1.77 -9.48 4.32
CA GLY A 125 -0.58 -9.49 5.17
C GLY A 125 -0.19 -10.88 5.70
N GLY A 126 -0.74 -11.96 5.13
CA GLY A 126 -0.56 -13.32 5.63
C GLY A 126 -1.54 -13.67 6.76
N ARG A 127 -1.08 -14.45 7.76
CA ARG A 127 -1.94 -14.93 8.86
C ARG A 127 -1.22 -14.92 10.20
N ILE A 128 -1.94 -14.61 11.27
CA ILE A 128 -1.45 -14.67 12.66
C ILE A 128 -2.40 -15.56 13.45
N ALA A 129 -1.87 -16.56 14.15
CA ALA A 129 -2.67 -17.51 14.93
C ALA A 129 -3.82 -18.17 14.11
N GLY A 130 -3.63 -18.34 12.80
CA GLY A 130 -4.64 -18.88 11.89
C GLY A 130 -5.63 -17.84 11.33
N VAL A 131 -5.65 -16.61 11.86
CA VAL A 131 -6.50 -15.52 11.39
C VAL A 131 -5.83 -14.83 10.20
N PRO A 132 -6.48 -14.75 9.03
CA PRO A 132 -5.93 -14.04 7.87
C PRO A 132 -5.98 -12.52 8.12
N ARG A 133 -4.88 -11.84 7.81
CA ARG A 133 -4.80 -10.38 7.86
C ARG A 133 -5.13 -9.82 6.49
N ILE A 134 -6.37 -9.37 6.33
CA ILE A 134 -6.89 -8.82 5.07
C ILE A 134 -7.36 -7.40 5.34
N ALA A 135 -6.85 -6.45 4.57
CA ALA A 135 -7.22 -5.03 4.58
C ALA A 135 -7.56 -4.55 3.17
N ASP A 136 -7.99 -3.30 3.07
CA ASP A 136 -8.18 -2.56 1.81
C ASP A 136 -8.99 -3.33 0.78
N ARG A 137 -10.10 -3.92 1.24
CA ARG A 137 -11.02 -4.65 0.37
C ARG A 137 -11.75 -3.64 -0.50
N SER A 138 -11.66 -3.83 -1.81
CA SER A 138 -12.37 -3.05 -2.81
C SER A 138 -13.16 -3.98 -3.72
N GLU A 139 -14.36 -3.55 -4.08
CA GLU A 139 -15.16 -4.20 -5.12
C GLU A 139 -15.62 -3.13 -6.11
N ILE A 140 -15.33 -3.37 -7.37
CA ILE A 140 -15.68 -2.49 -8.48
C ILE A 140 -16.47 -3.29 -9.48
N ALA A 141 -17.73 -2.92 -9.65
CA ALA A 141 -18.62 -3.50 -10.65
C ALA A 141 -18.80 -2.52 -11.81
N ILE A 142 -18.73 -3.05 -13.04
CA ILE A 142 -19.18 -2.31 -14.21
C ILE A 142 -20.71 -2.32 -14.23
N THR A 143 -21.29 -1.13 -14.35
CA THR A 143 -22.74 -0.91 -14.38
C THR A 143 -23.09 0.02 -15.55
N LEU A 144 -24.37 0.28 -15.77
CA LEU A 144 -24.79 1.27 -16.78
C LEU A 144 -24.34 2.68 -16.42
N ASP A 145 -24.28 3.02 -15.13
CA ASP A 145 -23.83 4.34 -14.66
C ASP A 145 -22.30 4.45 -14.59
N ARG A 146 -21.60 3.30 -14.54
CA ARG A 146 -20.13 3.20 -14.56
C ARG A 146 -19.70 2.20 -15.63
N PRO A 147 -19.73 2.58 -16.92
CA PRO A 147 -19.54 1.65 -18.03
C PRO A 147 -18.06 1.30 -18.30
N GLY A 148 -17.12 1.96 -17.62
CA GLY A 148 -15.69 1.73 -17.78
C GLY A 148 -14.93 1.91 -16.47
N HIS A 149 -13.83 1.18 -16.34
CA HIS A 149 -12.91 1.32 -15.23
C HIS A 149 -11.48 0.90 -15.62
N VAL A 150 -10.49 1.58 -15.05
CA VAL A 150 -9.08 1.22 -15.12
C VAL A 150 -8.52 1.23 -13.71
N ASP A 151 -7.81 0.16 -13.35
CA ASP A 151 -7.16 0.00 -12.06
C ASP A 151 -5.76 -0.61 -12.25
N THR A 152 -4.89 -0.37 -11.28
CA THR A 152 -3.50 -0.81 -11.30
C THR A 152 -3.09 -1.33 -9.94
N PHE A 153 -2.50 -2.53 -9.91
CA PHE A 153 -2.17 -3.24 -8.66
C PHE A 153 -0.66 -3.44 -8.42
N ALA A 154 0.16 -2.99 -9.38
CA ALA A 154 1.62 -3.04 -9.31
C ALA A 154 2.17 -1.61 -9.08
N GLN A 155 3.46 -1.41 -9.30
CA GLN A 155 4.01 -0.05 -9.34
C GLN A 155 3.36 0.74 -10.48
N ASP A 156 2.60 1.76 -10.13
CA ASP A 156 1.59 2.35 -11.01
C ASP A 156 1.69 3.86 -11.16
N GLU A 157 2.72 4.52 -10.61
CA GLU A 157 2.80 5.98 -10.60
C GLU A 157 2.57 6.61 -12.00
N GLN A 158 3.08 5.95 -13.04
CA GLN A 158 2.99 6.38 -14.43
C GLN A 158 1.58 6.17 -14.98
N ALA A 159 0.99 5.01 -14.71
CA ALA A 159 -0.39 4.71 -15.11
C ALA A 159 -1.37 5.63 -14.36
N TRP A 160 -1.18 5.81 -13.05
CA TRP A 160 -1.90 6.77 -12.23
C TRP A 160 -1.82 8.17 -12.82
N GLY A 161 -0.62 8.66 -13.14
CA GLY A 161 -0.41 9.98 -13.71
C GLY A 161 -1.11 10.16 -15.06
N TRP A 162 -1.17 9.10 -15.86
CA TRP A 162 -1.90 9.11 -17.13
C TRP A 162 -3.42 9.19 -16.93
N VAL A 163 -3.98 8.47 -15.94
CA VAL A 163 -5.41 8.51 -15.62
C VAL A 163 -5.83 9.82 -14.94
N HIS A 164 -5.02 10.35 -14.02
CA HIS A 164 -5.38 11.46 -13.12
C HIS A 164 -4.77 12.81 -13.49
N GLY A 165 -3.97 12.88 -14.56
CA GLY A 165 -3.29 14.10 -15.02
C GLY A 165 -2.08 14.54 -14.17
N ILE A 166 -1.85 13.92 -13.01
CA ILE A 166 -0.77 14.23 -12.08
C ILE A 166 -0.29 12.94 -11.40
N THR A 167 1.02 12.77 -11.23
CA THR A 167 1.55 11.59 -10.53
C THR A 167 1.31 11.69 -9.02
N GLN A 168 1.21 10.53 -8.35
CA GLN A 168 1.06 10.46 -6.90
C GLN A 168 2.20 11.20 -6.18
N GLY A 169 3.44 11.08 -6.65
CA GLY A 169 4.60 11.73 -6.03
C GLY A 169 4.54 13.26 -6.10
N VAL A 170 4.08 13.83 -7.23
CA VAL A 170 3.92 15.29 -7.34
C VAL A 170 2.75 15.76 -6.47
N ARG A 171 1.61 15.06 -6.53
CA ARG A 171 0.44 15.35 -5.69
C ARG A 171 0.81 15.34 -4.21
N GLY A 172 1.49 14.28 -3.76
CA GLY A 172 1.93 14.12 -2.38
C GLY A 172 2.79 15.29 -1.91
N ARG A 173 3.80 15.69 -2.69
CA ARG A 173 4.65 16.84 -2.36
C ARG A 173 3.90 18.17 -2.28
N ILE A 174 2.90 18.39 -3.14
CA ILE A 174 2.05 19.58 -3.06
C ILE A 174 1.27 19.57 -1.74
N ILE A 175 0.62 18.45 -1.42
CA ILE A 175 -0.19 18.29 -0.20
C ILE A 175 0.68 18.46 1.04
N GLU A 176 1.82 17.76 1.12
CA GLU A 176 2.78 17.83 2.23
C GLU A 176 3.26 19.26 2.46
N HIS A 177 3.67 19.96 1.40
CA HIS A 177 4.13 21.34 1.51
C HIS A 177 3.08 22.27 2.11
N TRP A 178 1.83 22.16 1.65
CA TRP A 178 0.74 22.99 2.15
C TRP A 178 0.31 22.58 3.57
N MET A 179 0.31 21.29 3.90
CA MET A 179 0.07 20.82 5.27
C MET A 179 1.10 21.39 6.24
N ASP A 180 2.39 21.32 5.89
CA ASP A 180 3.48 21.90 6.68
C ASP A 180 3.34 23.42 6.81
N TRP A 181 2.92 24.09 5.74
CA TRP A 181 2.64 25.52 5.77
C TRP A 181 1.51 25.83 6.76
N VAL A 182 0.34 25.21 6.61
CA VAL A 182 -0.83 25.41 7.49
C VAL A 182 -0.48 25.11 8.95
N GLY A 183 0.17 23.98 9.22
CA GLY A 183 0.55 23.57 10.58
C GLY A 183 1.54 24.52 11.27
N SER A 184 2.20 25.38 10.50
CA SER A 184 3.12 26.39 11.02
C SER A 184 2.53 27.81 11.01
N THR A 185 1.36 28.03 10.42
CA THR A 185 0.71 29.34 10.27
C THR A 185 0.51 30.02 11.61
N ARG A 186 0.05 29.29 12.64
CA ARG A 186 -0.15 29.84 13.99
C ARG A 186 1.11 30.51 14.54
N ARG A 187 2.24 29.79 14.47
CA ARG A 187 3.53 30.27 14.99
C ARG A 187 4.06 31.43 14.15
N ARG A 188 3.96 31.35 12.82
CA ARG A 188 4.39 32.43 11.92
C ARG A 188 3.56 33.70 12.14
N ALA A 189 2.22 33.57 12.14
CA ALA A 189 1.30 34.67 12.38
C ALA A 189 1.56 35.33 13.74
N ALA A 190 1.78 34.55 14.81
CA ALA A 190 2.13 35.11 16.11
C ALA A 190 3.45 35.90 16.08
N ALA A 191 4.49 35.39 15.41
CA ALA A 191 5.77 36.07 15.29
C ALA A 191 5.66 37.36 14.45
N ASP A 192 4.96 37.30 13.32
CA ASP A 192 4.79 38.43 12.42
C ASP A 192 3.96 39.55 13.08
N LEU A 193 2.91 39.20 13.84
CA LEU A 193 2.08 40.17 14.56
C LEU A 193 2.84 40.95 15.64
N VAL A 194 3.80 40.31 16.34
CA VAL A 194 4.65 40.98 17.34
C VAL A 194 5.48 42.09 16.71
N GLY A 195 5.98 41.87 15.49
CA GLY A 195 6.81 42.85 14.77
C GLY A 195 6.00 43.88 13.98
N ALA A 196 4.89 43.48 13.38
CA ALA A 196 4.14 44.30 12.42
C ALA A 196 3.08 45.20 13.06
N VAL A 197 2.55 44.85 14.23
CA VAL A 197 1.47 45.62 14.90
C VAL A 197 1.85 45.94 16.35
N PRO A 198 2.59 47.05 16.57
CA PRO A 198 2.95 47.48 17.91
C PRO A 198 1.70 47.74 18.78
N GLY A 199 1.73 47.27 20.03
CA GLY A 199 0.65 47.53 21.00
C GLY A 199 -0.38 46.41 21.16
N LEU A 200 -0.30 45.32 20.40
CA LEU A 200 -1.11 44.13 20.65
C LEU A 200 -0.68 43.41 21.94
N LYS A 201 -1.65 43.02 22.77
CA LYS A 201 -1.41 42.19 23.95
C LYS A 201 -1.20 40.72 23.56
N PRO A 202 -0.43 39.92 24.33
CA PRO A 202 -0.19 38.51 24.04
C PRO A 202 -1.46 37.68 23.77
N ASP A 203 -2.52 37.90 24.55
CA ASP A 203 -3.79 37.19 24.38
C ASP A 203 -4.50 37.53 23.06
N GLN A 204 -4.35 38.76 22.58
CA GLN A 204 -4.91 39.18 21.29
C GLN A 204 -4.13 38.54 20.14
N ILE A 205 -2.80 38.52 20.23
CA ILE A 205 -1.92 37.85 19.25
C ILE A 205 -2.27 36.36 19.15
N LYS A 206 -2.46 35.69 20.29
CA LYS A 206 -2.85 34.28 20.34
C LYS A 206 -4.19 34.04 19.63
N LYS A 207 -5.22 34.82 19.94
CA LYS A 207 -6.55 34.68 19.30
C LYS A 207 -6.52 34.92 17.79
N ILE A 208 -5.77 35.94 17.35
CA ILE A 208 -5.63 36.24 15.91
C ILE A 208 -4.88 35.09 15.22
N ALA A 209 -3.79 34.60 15.82
CA ALA A 209 -3.02 33.47 15.27
C ALA A 209 -3.85 32.18 15.19
N GLU A 210 -4.69 31.89 16.20
CA GLU A 210 -5.64 30.76 16.19
C GLU A 210 -6.70 30.90 15.09
N TYR A 211 -7.21 32.12 14.86
CA TYR A 211 -8.14 32.40 13.79
C TYR A 211 -7.50 32.21 12.40
N PHE A 212 -6.25 32.67 12.21
CA PHE A 212 -5.49 32.44 10.99
C PHE A 212 -5.25 30.95 10.73
N GLU A 213 -4.82 30.21 11.75
CA GLU A 213 -4.63 28.76 11.68
C GLU A 213 -5.91 28.05 11.21
N THR A 214 -7.04 28.36 11.85
CA THR A 214 -8.34 27.78 11.50
C THR A 214 -8.74 28.12 10.07
N THR A 215 -8.65 29.40 9.69
CA THR A 215 -9.02 29.86 8.34
C THR A 215 -8.11 29.23 7.29
N SER A 216 -6.81 29.14 7.53
CA SER A 216 -5.85 28.49 6.62
C SER A 216 -6.15 27.00 6.45
N GLN A 217 -6.53 26.29 7.51
CA GLN A 217 -6.94 24.90 7.43
C GLN A 217 -8.21 24.73 6.58
N GLU A 218 -9.21 25.60 6.76
CA GLU A 218 -10.43 25.58 5.95
C GLU A 218 -10.14 25.86 4.47
N GLN A 219 -9.31 26.86 4.16
CA GLN A 219 -8.94 27.17 2.77
C GLN A 219 -8.15 26.03 2.13
N PHE A 220 -7.25 25.39 2.88
CA PHE A 220 -6.51 24.25 2.37
C PHE A 220 -7.43 23.05 2.09
N ASN A 221 -8.39 22.76 2.97
CA ASN A 221 -9.38 21.70 2.74
C ASN A 221 -10.24 21.98 1.50
N ARG A 222 -10.61 23.24 1.24
CA ARG A 222 -11.30 23.64 0.00
C ARG A 222 -10.43 23.41 -1.22
N PHE A 223 -9.18 23.88 -1.20
CA PHE A 223 -8.22 23.63 -2.27
C PHE A 223 -8.08 22.14 -2.60
N LEU A 224 -7.98 21.27 -1.59
CA LEU A 224 -7.93 19.81 -1.81
C LEU A 224 -9.18 19.28 -2.51
N SER A 225 -10.35 19.79 -2.13
CA SER A 225 -11.64 19.39 -2.71
C SER A 225 -11.75 19.87 -4.16
N ASP A 226 -11.44 21.15 -4.42
CA ASP A 226 -11.47 21.75 -5.76
C ASP A 226 -10.48 21.04 -6.70
N MET A 227 -9.26 20.74 -6.22
CA MET A 227 -8.27 19.99 -6.98
C MET A 227 -8.76 18.58 -7.30
N GLN A 228 -9.40 17.89 -6.35
CA GLN A 228 -9.95 16.56 -6.58
C GLN A 228 -11.11 16.58 -7.59
N GLU A 229 -12.01 17.57 -7.47
CA GLU A 229 -13.13 17.74 -8.41
C GLU A 229 -12.64 18.04 -9.83
N ASP A 230 -11.67 18.95 -9.98
CA ASP A 230 -11.07 19.27 -11.28
C ASP A 230 -10.41 18.06 -11.93
N GLN A 231 -9.68 17.25 -11.14
CA GLN A 231 -9.10 16.01 -11.63
C GLN A 231 -10.15 15.01 -12.08
N GLU A 232 -11.24 14.85 -11.31
CA GLU A 232 -12.31 13.93 -11.64
C GLU A 232 -12.99 14.32 -12.95
N ILE A 233 -13.35 15.61 -13.10
CA ILE A 233 -14.09 16.13 -14.24
C ILE A 233 -13.23 16.18 -15.51
N ASN A 234 -11.97 16.62 -15.41
CA ASN A 234 -11.15 16.91 -16.58
C ASN A 234 -10.22 15.77 -17.01
N TYR A 235 -9.92 14.82 -16.11
CA TYR A 235 -8.99 13.73 -16.39
C TYR A 235 -9.62 12.35 -16.19
N VAL A 236 -10.08 12.03 -14.99
CA VAL A 236 -10.53 10.67 -14.67
C VAL A 236 -11.78 10.29 -15.46
N GLN A 237 -12.85 11.07 -15.35
CA GLN A 237 -14.13 10.74 -15.99
C GLN A 237 -14.03 10.70 -17.53
N PRO A 238 -13.39 11.66 -18.22
CA PRO A 238 -13.18 11.57 -19.67
C PRO A 238 -12.43 10.31 -20.08
N MET A 239 -11.40 9.93 -19.32
CA MET A 239 -10.59 8.76 -19.61
C MET A 239 -11.41 7.46 -19.41
N LEU A 240 -12.17 7.35 -18.31
CA LEU A 240 -13.06 6.22 -18.08
C LEU A 240 -14.15 6.10 -19.15
N ASN A 241 -14.69 7.23 -19.62
CA ASN A 241 -15.65 7.26 -20.72
C ASN A 241 -15.01 6.75 -22.01
N SER A 242 -13.77 7.17 -22.33
CA SER A 242 -13.04 6.65 -23.49
C SER A 242 -12.84 5.14 -23.39
N VAL A 243 -12.38 4.63 -22.24
CA VAL A 243 -12.17 3.19 -22.01
C VAL A 243 -13.46 2.39 -22.18
N SER A 244 -14.59 2.92 -21.73
CA SER A 244 -15.89 2.25 -21.87
C SER A 244 -16.33 2.02 -23.32
N MET A 245 -15.77 2.78 -24.27
CA MET A 245 -16.10 2.71 -25.69
C MET A 245 -15.07 1.92 -26.51
N LEU A 246 -13.95 1.52 -25.89
CA LEU A 246 -12.88 0.82 -26.61
C LEU A 246 -13.31 -0.62 -26.99
N PRO A 247 -13.00 -1.06 -28.22
CA PRO A 247 -13.05 -2.46 -28.59
C PRO A 247 -12.16 -3.36 -27.71
N LYS A 248 -12.49 -4.66 -27.68
CA LYS A 248 -11.80 -5.69 -26.87
C LYS A 248 -10.29 -5.75 -27.10
N ASP A 249 -9.86 -5.62 -28.36
CA ASP A 249 -8.45 -5.64 -28.77
C ASP A 249 -7.72 -4.36 -28.37
N GLU A 250 -8.36 -3.20 -28.54
CA GLU A 250 -7.80 -1.92 -28.11
C GLU A 250 -7.64 -1.81 -26.58
N LEU A 251 -8.55 -2.41 -25.80
CA LEU A 251 -8.40 -2.53 -24.34
C LEU A 251 -7.11 -3.28 -23.96
N GLY A 252 -6.76 -4.34 -24.71
CA GLY A 252 -5.52 -5.07 -24.51
C GLY A 252 -4.28 -4.21 -24.78
N VAL A 253 -4.29 -3.47 -25.89
CA VAL A 253 -3.21 -2.55 -26.26
C VAL A 253 -3.03 -1.44 -25.23
N LEU A 254 -4.14 -0.91 -24.70
CA LEU A 254 -4.10 0.11 -23.64
C LEU A 254 -3.45 -0.45 -22.37
N ALA A 255 -3.89 -1.63 -21.90
CA ALA A 255 -3.32 -2.28 -20.72
C ALA A 255 -1.81 -2.53 -20.88
N GLU A 256 -1.39 -3.02 -22.05
CA GLU A 256 0.03 -3.22 -22.37
C GLU A 256 0.81 -1.90 -22.33
N SER A 257 0.24 -0.84 -22.91
CA SER A 257 0.86 0.47 -22.98
C SER A 257 1.09 1.08 -21.59
N LEU A 258 0.12 0.94 -20.68
CA LEU A 258 0.25 1.44 -19.30
C LEU A 258 1.40 0.77 -18.54
N VAL A 259 1.55 -0.55 -18.66
CA VAL A 259 2.67 -1.29 -18.04
C VAL A 259 4.00 -0.93 -18.71
N ASN A 260 3.99 -0.71 -20.02
CA ASN A 260 5.16 -0.26 -20.77
C ASN A 260 5.63 1.13 -20.34
N LEU A 261 4.74 2.07 -20.03
CA LEU A 261 5.11 3.40 -19.52
C LEU A 261 5.93 3.30 -18.21
N THR A 262 5.49 2.45 -17.28
CA THR A 262 6.23 2.17 -16.04
C THR A 262 7.61 1.60 -16.35
N SER A 263 7.66 0.56 -17.18
CA SER A 263 8.91 -0.11 -17.55
C SER A 263 9.88 0.82 -18.28
N LEU A 264 9.36 1.71 -19.14
CA LEU A 264 10.16 2.69 -19.87
C LEU A 264 10.78 3.70 -18.90
N LYS A 265 10.00 4.27 -17.97
CA LYS A 265 10.51 5.22 -16.98
C LYS A 265 11.65 4.59 -16.18
N GLN A 266 11.46 3.37 -15.66
CA GLN A 266 12.51 2.68 -14.89
C GLN A 266 13.81 2.49 -15.67
N ARG A 267 13.72 2.13 -16.96
CA ARG A 267 14.92 1.93 -17.79
C ARG A 267 15.70 3.20 -18.08
N VAL A 268 15.03 4.36 -18.14
CA VAL A 268 15.66 5.63 -18.51
C VAL A 268 16.02 6.48 -17.29
N SER A 269 15.40 6.23 -16.14
CA SER A 269 15.74 6.82 -14.85
C SER A 269 17.03 6.20 -14.30
N ILE A 270 17.97 7.04 -13.86
CA ILE A 270 19.22 6.58 -13.24
C ILE A 270 18.99 6.08 -11.80
N ASP A 271 18.00 6.67 -11.12
CA ASP A 271 17.76 6.45 -9.69
C ASP A 271 16.69 5.38 -9.40
N ASP A 272 15.97 4.90 -10.42
CA ASP A 272 14.90 3.92 -10.25
C ASP A 272 15.44 2.47 -10.37
N ALA A 273 15.10 1.62 -9.41
CA ALA A 273 15.39 0.19 -9.54
C ALA A 273 14.46 -0.44 -10.59
N ASN A 274 15.04 -1.14 -11.56
CA ASN A 274 14.33 -1.95 -12.55
C ASN A 274 13.62 -3.13 -11.87
N THR A 275 12.43 -2.88 -11.35
CA THR A 275 11.59 -3.84 -10.62
C THR A 275 10.45 -4.37 -11.49
N VAL A 276 10.11 -3.65 -12.56
CA VAL A 276 9.17 -4.05 -13.60
C VAL A 276 9.93 -4.12 -14.92
N GLY A 277 10.04 -5.31 -15.49
CA GLY A 277 10.75 -5.51 -16.75
C GLY A 277 10.47 -6.89 -17.35
N GLY A 278 10.72 -7.02 -18.65
CA GLY A 278 10.43 -8.24 -19.41
C GLY A 278 9.37 -8.01 -20.46
N ALA A 279 8.82 -9.10 -21.00
CA ALA A 279 7.69 -9.03 -21.91
C ALA A 279 6.40 -8.92 -21.09
N ILE A 280 5.40 -8.24 -21.65
CA ILE A 280 4.10 -8.06 -21.04
C ILE A 280 3.15 -9.08 -21.63
N ASP A 281 2.52 -9.87 -20.76
CA ASP A 281 1.45 -10.77 -21.15
C ASP A 281 0.11 -10.08 -20.89
N VAL A 282 -0.78 -10.14 -21.86
CA VAL A 282 -2.09 -9.49 -21.85
C VAL A 282 -3.16 -10.54 -22.08
N ALA A 283 -4.13 -10.59 -21.18
CA ALA A 283 -5.31 -11.43 -21.32
C ALA A 283 -6.58 -10.60 -21.29
N LEU A 284 -7.60 -11.10 -21.98
CA LEU A 284 -8.96 -10.59 -22.00
C LEU A 284 -9.89 -11.65 -21.42
N ILE A 285 -10.83 -11.21 -20.58
CA ILE A 285 -11.94 -12.05 -20.11
C ILE A 285 -13.23 -11.44 -20.64
N SER A 286 -14.00 -12.20 -21.40
CA SER A 286 -15.34 -11.78 -21.84
C SER A 286 -16.38 -12.86 -21.56
N ILE A 287 -17.66 -12.46 -21.43
CA ILE A 287 -18.75 -13.41 -21.14
C ILE A 287 -18.95 -14.45 -22.25
N GLY A 288 -18.70 -14.08 -23.51
CA GLY A 288 -18.85 -14.97 -24.66
C GLY A 288 -17.66 -15.91 -24.85
N ASP A 289 -16.44 -15.35 -24.77
CA ASP A 289 -15.23 -16.07 -25.17
C ASP A 289 -14.44 -16.64 -23.98
N GLY A 290 -14.81 -16.30 -22.74
CA GLY A 290 -14.05 -16.65 -21.55
C GLY A 290 -12.69 -15.95 -21.51
N PHE A 291 -11.69 -16.65 -20.98
CA PHE A 291 -10.32 -16.16 -20.85
C PHE A 291 -9.52 -16.40 -22.15
N ILE A 292 -8.96 -15.34 -22.71
CA ILE A 292 -8.14 -15.36 -23.94
C ILE A 292 -6.84 -14.59 -23.68
N TRP A 293 -5.70 -15.15 -24.13
CA TRP A 293 -4.46 -14.39 -24.24
C TRP A 293 -4.48 -13.54 -25.53
N LEU A 294 -4.42 -12.22 -25.39
CA LEU A 294 -4.24 -11.30 -26.52
C LEU A 294 -2.77 -11.19 -26.91
N ASN A 295 -1.88 -11.16 -25.92
CA ASN A 295 -0.44 -11.19 -26.09
C ASN A 295 0.15 -12.09 -25.01
N ARG A 296 1.04 -13.02 -25.38
CA ARG A 296 1.70 -13.89 -24.43
C ARG A 296 3.10 -14.20 -24.92
N LYS A 297 4.08 -13.94 -24.07
CA LYS A 297 5.46 -14.32 -24.30
C LYS A 297 5.57 -15.83 -24.27
N HIS A 298 5.86 -16.40 -25.43
CA HIS A 298 6.31 -17.78 -25.51
C HIS A 298 7.82 -17.85 -25.32
N TYR A 299 8.30 -18.95 -24.73
CA TYR A 299 9.75 -19.21 -24.60
C TYR A 299 10.46 -19.14 -25.96
N PHE A 300 9.75 -19.50 -27.04
CA PHE A 300 10.18 -19.37 -28.42
C PHE A 300 8.96 -19.10 -29.31
N ASN A 301 9.16 -18.51 -30.47
CA ASN A 301 8.10 -18.37 -31.48
C ASN A 301 7.88 -19.73 -32.17
N PRO A 302 6.66 -20.31 -32.14
CA PRO A 302 6.35 -21.56 -32.83
C PRO A 302 6.62 -21.51 -34.34
N ASP A 303 6.41 -20.36 -34.99
CA ASP A 303 6.64 -20.18 -36.43
C ASP A 303 8.14 -20.26 -36.78
N LEU A 304 9.01 -19.87 -35.84
CA LEU A 304 10.46 -20.02 -35.98
C LEU A 304 10.95 -21.43 -35.63
N ASN A 305 10.10 -22.25 -35.00
CA ASN A 305 10.44 -23.59 -34.52
C ASN A 305 9.33 -24.61 -34.87
N PRO A 306 8.95 -24.74 -36.17
CA PRO A 306 7.79 -25.53 -36.58
C PRO A 306 7.92 -27.03 -36.24
N THR A 307 9.14 -27.53 -36.12
CA THR A 307 9.43 -28.94 -35.75
C THR A 307 9.10 -29.24 -34.28
N TRP A 308 9.05 -28.23 -33.41
CA TRP A 308 8.75 -28.43 -32.00
C TRP A 308 7.30 -28.87 -31.79
N SER A 309 6.34 -28.26 -32.49
CA SER A 309 4.93 -28.65 -32.41
C SER A 309 4.72 -30.08 -32.89
N LEU A 310 5.39 -30.52 -33.95
CA LEU A 310 5.32 -31.89 -34.46
C LEU A 310 5.81 -32.96 -33.46
N THR A 311 6.78 -32.60 -32.61
CA THR A 311 7.43 -33.55 -31.69
C THR A 311 6.87 -33.49 -30.26
N HIS A 312 6.18 -32.41 -29.90
CA HIS A 312 5.71 -32.13 -28.54
C HIS A 312 4.20 -31.81 -28.46
N SER A 313 3.43 -32.14 -29.49
CA SER A 313 1.96 -32.03 -29.48
C SER A 313 1.36 -32.92 -28.38
N ALA A 314 1.16 -32.37 -27.18
CA ALA A 314 0.33 -32.98 -26.17
C ALA A 314 -1.13 -32.82 -26.59
N THR A 315 -1.76 -33.91 -27.04
CA THR A 315 -3.21 -33.94 -27.22
C THR A 315 -3.85 -33.81 -25.83
N ILE A 316 -4.45 -32.67 -25.52
CA ILE A 316 -5.34 -32.55 -24.36
C ILE A 316 -6.59 -33.38 -24.67
N ARG A 317 -6.58 -34.68 -24.30
CA ARG A 317 -7.80 -35.47 -24.25
C ARG A 317 -8.62 -34.97 -23.07
N ALA A 318 -9.58 -34.08 -23.33
CA ALA A 318 -10.68 -33.89 -22.41
C ALA A 318 -11.33 -35.27 -22.20
N LYS A 319 -11.35 -35.75 -20.95
CA LYS A 319 -12.16 -36.93 -20.58
C LYS A 319 -13.62 -36.56 -20.85
N ILE A 320 -14.16 -37.01 -21.98
CA ILE A 320 -15.59 -37.21 -22.10
C ILE A 320 -15.88 -38.39 -21.18
N ASN A 321 -16.56 -38.13 -20.07
CA ASN A 321 -17.11 -39.20 -19.24
C ASN A 321 -18.13 -39.95 -20.10
N GLY A 322 -17.70 -41.07 -20.68
CA GLY A 322 -18.60 -42.03 -21.30
C GLY A 322 -19.51 -42.62 -20.23
N GLY A 323 -20.81 -42.34 -20.35
CA GLY A 323 -21.82 -43.24 -19.84
C GLY A 323 -22.07 -44.32 -20.88
N GLU A 324 -21.50 -45.51 -20.66
CA GLU A 324 -22.18 -46.78 -20.93
C GLU A 324 -23.42 -46.83 -19.99
N GLU A 325 -24.59 -47.38 -20.29
CA GLU A 325 -24.98 -48.45 -21.21
C GLU A 325 -26.53 -48.54 -21.26
N HIS A 326 -27.03 -49.54 -22.00
CA HIS A 326 -28.42 -49.98 -22.28
C HIS A 326 -28.97 -49.44 -23.61
N GLY A 327 -29.01 -50.18 -24.71
CA GLY A 327 -29.07 -51.63 -24.88
C GLY A 327 -30.51 -52.10 -25.02
N GLU A 328 -31.06 -51.95 -26.23
CA GLU A 328 -31.98 -52.86 -26.93
C GLU A 328 -31.92 -52.56 -28.43
#